data_AF-A0A1Q1G287-F1
#
_entry.id   AF-A0A1Q1G287-F1
#
_cell.length_a   1.000
_cell.length_b   1.000
_cell.length_c   1.000
_cell.angle_alpha   90.00
_cell.angle_beta   90.00
_cell.angle_gamma   90.00
#
_symmetry.space_group_name_H-M   'P 1'
#
loop_
_entity.id
_entity.type
_entity.pdbx_description
1 polymer ?
#
loop_
_entity_poly.entity_id
_entity_poly.type
_entity_poly.pdbx_seq_one_letter_code
_entity_poly.pdbx_strand_id
1 'polypeptide(L)'
;MNINDIPNKSFKTVYKGIDEMEVREYLKEIKQHIEELEKEKESLQKIIDEKNENLNNFKSVETSISEAIMVAQKAGEETKRSAEKESERIINQARLHSETMINDAMMKSQHIAMQTEEIKKQSKVFRARYKKLIEAQLDLLSTNDWEELLEYDKDINVEAQSKVDNIVNNDDNVNN
;
A
#
# COMPACT_ATOMS: atom_id res chain seq x y z
N MET A 1 -84.17 9.04 0.95
CA MET A 1 -85.34 8.16 1.06
C MET A 1 -84.86 6.71 1.09
N ASN A 2 -85.39 5.83 1.94
CA ASN A 2 -84.90 4.45 2.00
C ASN A 2 -85.50 3.63 0.84
N ILE A 3 -84.67 2.94 0.06
CA ILE A 3 -85.12 2.20 -1.14
C ILE A 3 -86.11 1.08 -0.81
N ASN A 4 -86.06 0.58 0.43
CA ASN A 4 -86.98 -0.43 0.96
C ASN A 4 -88.40 0.11 1.21
N ASP A 5 -88.57 1.42 1.29
CA ASP A 5 -89.88 2.06 1.50
C ASP A 5 -90.59 2.35 0.16
N ILE A 6 -89.87 2.27 -0.96
CA ILE A 6 -90.41 2.57 -2.30
C ILE A 6 -91.58 1.66 -2.70
N PRO A 7 -91.52 0.33 -2.48
CA PRO A 7 -92.60 -0.59 -2.82
C PRO A 7 -93.82 -0.46 -1.88
N ASN A 8 -93.62 0.06 -0.66
CA ASN A 8 -94.64 0.11 0.38
C ASN A 8 -95.41 1.44 0.43
N LYS A 9 -95.07 2.40 -0.44
CA LYS A 9 -95.71 3.71 -0.47
C LYS A 9 -97.14 3.61 -1.03
N SER A 10 -98.13 3.95 -0.20
CA SER A 10 -99.52 4.15 -0.62
C SER A 10 -99.79 5.63 -0.89
N PHE A 11 -100.59 5.92 -1.92
CA PHE A 11 -100.96 7.28 -2.32
C PHE A 11 -102.40 7.58 -1.92
N LYS A 12 -102.72 8.84 -1.62
CA LYS A 12 -104.09 9.27 -1.35
C LYS A 12 -105.00 9.01 -2.55
N THR A 13 -106.23 8.62 -2.25
CA THR A 13 -107.27 8.31 -3.25
C THR A 13 -108.25 9.47 -3.35
N VAL A 14 -108.50 9.95 -4.57
CA VAL A 14 -109.43 11.03 -4.91
C VAL A 14 -110.63 10.44 -5.69
N TYR A 15 -111.70 11.21 -5.92
CA TYR A 15 -112.88 10.70 -6.65
C TYR A 15 -112.46 10.15 -8.02
N LYS A 16 -112.62 8.83 -8.20
CA LYS A 16 -112.20 8.01 -9.37
C LYS A 16 -110.69 7.80 -9.59
N GLY A 17 -109.80 7.91 -8.60
CA GLY A 17 -108.40 7.53 -8.82
C GLY A 17 -107.42 7.82 -7.69
N ILE A 18 -106.14 7.67 -8.00
CA ILE A 18 -105.02 8.06 -7.14
C ILE A 18 -104.71 9.55 -7.36
N ASP A 19 -104.27 10.25 -6.32
CA ASP A 19 -103.82 11.64 -6.42
C ASP A 19 -102.56 11.72 -7.31
N GLU A 20 -102.75 12.25 -8.52
CA GLU A 20 -101.68 12.41 -9.50
C GLU A 20 -100.59 13.38 -9.01
N MET A 21 -100.93 14.37 -8.17
CA MET A 21 -99.95 15.31 -7.63
C MET A 21 -99.00 14.63 -6.64
N GLU A 22 -99.52 13.80 -5.73
CA GLU A 22 -98.71 13.07 -4.75
C GLU A 22 -97.75 12.09 -5.43
N VAL A 23 -98.22 11.40 -6.49
CA VAL A 23 -97.38 10.52 -7.31
C VAL A 23 -96.27 11.30 -8.02
N ARG A 24 -96.58 12.48 -8.60
CA ARG A 24 -95.59 13.33 -9.27
C ARG A 24 -94.54 13.89 -8.31
N GLU A 25 -94.95 14.33 -7.12
CA GLU A 25 -94.05 14.82 -6.06
C GLU A 25 -93.08 13.72 -5.62
N TYR A 26 -93.60 12.51 -5.43
CA TYR A 26 -92.84 11.34 -5.03
C TYR A 26 -91.85 10.86 -6.11
N LEU A 27 -92.29 10.82 -7.37
CA LEU A 27 -91.40 10.51 -8.50
C LEU A 27 -90.28 11.55 -8.64
N LYS A 28 -90.55 12.82 -8.31
CA LYS A 28 -89.54 13.89 -8.29
C LYS A 28 -88.53 13.68 -7.18
N GLU A 29 -88.96 13.28 -5.99
CA GLU A 29 -88.07 12.95 -4.86
C GLU A 29 -87.18 11.74 -5.18
N ILE A 30 -87.74 10.67 -5.75
CA ILE A 30 -86.97 9.49 -6.21
C ILE A 30 -85.94 9.90 -7.26
N LYS A 31 -86.35 10.70 -8.26
CA LYS A 31 -85.45 11.18 -9.30
C LYS A 31 -84.27 11.95 -8.70
N GLN A 32 -84.53 12.86 -7.78
CA GLN A 32 -83.48 13.65 -7.13
C GLN A 32 -82.51 12.76 -6.34
N HIS A 33 -83.00 11.75 -5.63
CA HIS A 33 -82.16 10.85 -4.86
C HIS A 33 -81.30 9.93 -5.75
N ILE A 34 -81.84 9.48 -6.90
CA ILE A 34 -81.07 8.75 -7.90
C ILE A 34 -79.95 9.64 -8.48
N GLU A 35 -80.25 10.89 -8.82
CA GLU A 35 -79.25 11.85 -9.32
C GLU A 35 -78.14 12.13 -8.28
N GLU A 36 -78.48 12.18 -6.99
CA GLU A 36 -77.51 12.29 -5.89
C GLU A 36 -76.61 11.05 -5.79
N LEU A 37 -77.20 9.84 -5.84
CA LEU A 37 -76.46 8.57 -5.82
C LEU A 37 -75.55 8.41 -7.04
N GLU A 38 -76.00 8.82 -8.23
CA GLU A 38 -75.18 8.78 -9.44
C GLU A 38 -73.96 9.71 -9.31
N LYS A 39 -74.15 10.93 -8.78
CA LYS A 39 -73.04 11.85 -8.50
C LYS A 39 -72.07 11.30 -7.46
N GLU A 40 -72.58 10.71 -6.38
CA GLU A 40 -71.74 10.11 -5.33
C GLU A 40 -70.94 8.93 -5.89
N LYS A 41 -71.56 8.06 -6.68
CA LYS A 41 -70.88 6.96 -7.37
C LYS A 41 -69.76 7.48 -8.28
N GLU A 42 -70.03 8.52 -9.07
CA GLU A 42 -69.04 9.10 -9.98
C GLU A 42 -67.87 9.73 -9.19
N SER A 43 -68.15 10.38 -8.06
CA SER A 43 -67.13 10.91 -7.15
C SER A 43 -66.28 9.80 -6.53
N LEU A 44 -66.92 8.73 -6.03
CA LEU A 44 -66.22 7.58 -5.44
C LEU A 44 -65.35 6.87 -6.48
N GLN A 45 -65.84 6.73 -7.73
CA GLN A 45 -65.07 6.13 -8.81
C GLN A 45 -63.80 6.94 -9.10
N LYS A 46 -63.90 8.28 -9.17
CA LYS A 46 -62.72 9.15 -9.34
C LYS A 46 -61.70 8.98 -8.21
N ILE A 47 -62.17 8.90 -6.95
CA ILE A 47 -61.28 8.67 -5.81
C ILE A 47 -60.60 7.31 -5.92
N ILE A 48 -61.33 6.26 -6.29
CA ILE A 48 -60.76 4.91 -6.48
C ILE A 48 -59.68 4.94 -7.56
N ASP A 49 -59.95 5.60 -8.69
CA ASP A 49 -59.01 5.68 -9.81
C ASP A 49 -57.72 6.43 -9.39
N GLU A 50 -57.86 7.57 -8.70
CA GLU A 50 -56.73 8.33 -8.16
C GLU A 50 -55.92 7.53 -7.13
N LYS A 51 -56.59 6.78 -6.24
CA LYS A 51 -55.92 5.91 -5.26
C LYS A 51 -55.19 4.76 -5.92
N ASN A 52 -55.77 4.16 -6.96
CA ASN A 52 -55.14 3.08 -7.72
C ASN A 52 -53.90 3.57 -8.48
N GLU A 53 -53.97 4.76 -9.08
CA GLU A 53 -52.81 5.39 -9.73
C GLU A 53 -51.67 5.62 -8.73
N ASN A 54 -51.98 6.22 -7.58
CA ASN A 54 -50.99 6.42 -6.51
C ASN A 54 -50.40 5.10 -6.01
N LEU A 55 -51.22 4.06 -5.83
CA LEU A 55 -50.75 2.75 -5.40
C LEU A 55 -49.77 2.13 -6.43
N ASN A 56 -50.08 2.26 -7.72
CA ASN A 56 -49.19 1.79 -8.78
C ASN A 56 -47.87 2.56 -8.81
N ASN A 57 -47.91 3.88 -8.60
CA ASN A 57 -46.70 4.70 -8.48
C ASN A 57 -45.84 4.23 -7.29
N PHE A 58 -46.45 3.99 -6.13
CA PHE A 58 -45.73 3.48 -4.96
C PHE A 58 -45.10 2.10 -5.21
N LYS A 59 -45.83 1.17 -5.84
CA LYS A 59 -45.29 -0.15 -6.22
C LYS A 59 -44.11 -0.03 -7.18
N SER A 60 -44.17 0.89 -8.13
CA SER A 60 -43.07 1.14 -9.06
C SER A 60 -41.84 1.65 -8.31
N VAL A 61 -42.01 2.63 -7.41
CA VAL A 61 -40.92 3.17 -6.60
C VAL A 61 -40.32 2.11 -5.67
N GLU A 62 -41.16 1.31 -5.02
CA GLU A 62 -40.73 0.19 -4.17
C GLU A 62 -39.86 -0.80 -4.97
N THR A 63 -40.30 -1.15 -6.19
CA THR A 63 -39.54 -2.05 -7.07
C THR A 63 -38.18 -1.46 -7.42
N SER A 64 -38.14 -0.19 -7.82
CA SER A 64 -36.87 0.48 -8.14
C SER A 64 -35.93 0.59 -6.94
N ILE A 65 -36.46 0.83 -5.74
CA ILE A 65 -35.65 0.86 -4.50
C ILE A 65 -35.10 -0.54 -4.21
N SER A 66 -35.91 -1.58 -4.35
CA SER A 66 -35.49 -2.97 -4.15
C SER A 66 -34.34 -3.36 -5.11
N GLU A 67 -34.47 -2.99 -6.38
CA GLU A 67 -33.41 -3.17 -7.38
C GLU A 67 -32.14 -2.39 -7.02
N ALA A 68 -32.27 -1.12 -6.62
CA ALA A 68 -31.15 -0.30 -6.22
C ALA A 68 -30.39 -0.88 -5.01
N ILE A 69 -31.12 -1.40 -4.01
CA ILE A 69 -30.54 -2.07 -2.84
C ILE A 69 -29.78 -3.33 -3.26
N MET A 70 -30.35 -4.13 -4.16
CA MET A 70 -29.69 -5.34 -4.65
C MET A 70 -28.40 -5.02 -5.40
N VAL A 71 -28.41 -3.99 -6.25
CA VAL A 71 -27.21 -3.51 -6.95
C VAL A 71 -26.17 -3.00 -5.96
N ALA A 72 -26.58 -2.21 -4.97
CA ALA A 72 -25.69 -1.70 -3.93
C ALA A 72 -25.05 -2.84 -3.12
N GLN A 73 -25.82 -3.86 -2.73
CA GLN A 73 -25.30 -5.04 -2.03
C GLN A 73 -24.28 -5.77 -2.89
N LYS A 74 -24.61 -6.04 -4.16
CA LYS A 74 -23.70 -6.72 -5.09
C LYS A 74 -22.40 -5.94 -5.29
N ALA A 75 -22.48 -4.62 -5.46
CA ALA A 75 -21.30 -3.76 -5.59
C ALA A 75 -20.45 -3.76 -4.30
N GLY A 76 -21.09 -3.77 -3.12
CA GLY A 76 -20.41 -3.89 -1.83
C GLY A 76 -19.68 -5.22 -1.67
N GLU A 77 -20.33 -6.34 -2.01
CA GLU A 77 -19.73 -7.67 -1.97
C GLU A 77 -18.56 -7.80 -2.96
N GLU A 78 -18.71 -7.29 -4.18
CA GLU A 78 -17.66 -7.30 -5.20
C GLU A 78 -16.45 -6.46 -4.78
N THR A 79 -16.70 -5.28 -4.18
CA THR A 79 -15.65 -4.41 -3.63
C THR A 79 -14.91 -5.11 -2.50
N LYS A 80 -15.64 -5.72 -1.55
CA LYS A 80 -15.06 -6.48 -0.44
C LYS A 80 -14.18 -7.63 -0.95
N ARG A 81 -14.70 -8.45 -1.87
CA ARG A 81 -13.97 -9.58 -2.45
C ARG A 81 -12.71 -9.13 -3.18
N SER A 82 -12.79 -8.02 -3.91
CA SER A 82 -11.64 -7.44 -4.62
C SER A 82 -10.57 -6.95 -3.65
N ALA A 83 -10.98 -6.27 -2.57
CA ALA A 83 -10.07 -5.80 -1.53
C ALA A 83 -9.39 -6.96 -0.78
N GLU A 84 -10.13 -8.03 -0.45
CA GLU A 84 -9.57 -9.24 0.17
C GLU A 84 -8.51 -9.90 -0.72
N LYS A 85 -8.83 -10.10 -2.01
CA LYS A 85 -7.88 -10.68 -2.97
C LYS A 85 -6.63 -9.81 -3.15
N GLU A 86 -6.80 -8.49 -3.21
CA GLU A 86 -5.67 -7.57 -3.36
C GLU A 86 -4.81 -7.54 -2.10
N SER A 87 -5.43 -7.59 -0.91
CA SER A 87 -4.72 -7.71 0.37
C SER A 87 -3.86 -8.98 0.42
N GLU A 88 -4.41 -10.13 0.05
CA GLU A 88 -3.66 -11.39 -0.03
C GLU A 88 -2.50 -11.29 -1.02
N ARG A 89 -2.73 -10.67 -2.18
CA ARG A 89 -1.70 -10.44 -3.19
C ARG A 89 -0.55 -9.60 -2.65
N ILE A 90 -0.86 -8.50 -1.96
CA ILE A 90 0.13 -7.60 -1.33
C ILE A 90 0.94 -8.36 -0.28
N ILE A 91 0.28 -9.11 0.60
CA ILE A 91 0.95 -9.90 1.65
C ILE A 91 1.90 -10.93 1.03
N ASN A 92 1.44 -11.67 0.02
CA ASN A 92 2.26 -12.68 -0.64
C ASN A 92 3.46 -12.05 -1.37
N GLN A 93 3.25 -10.93 -2.05
CA GLN A 93 4.33 -10.20 -2.73
C GLN A 93 5.35 -9.65 -1.73
N ALA A 94 4.89 -9.09 -0.60
CA ALA A 94 5.76 -8.59 0.46
C ALA A 94 6.60 -9.71 1.09
N ARG A 95 6.01 -10.89 1.30
CA ARG A 95 6.72 -12.08 1.80
C ARG A 95 7.82 -12.53 0.84
N LEU A 96 7.49 -12.70 -0.44
CA LEU A 96 8.46 -13.12 -1.45
C LEU A 96 9.61 -12.12 -1.58
N HIS A 97 9.29 -10.82 -1.57
CA HIS A 97 10.30 -9.76 -1.63
C HIS A 97 11.21 -9.78 -0.40
N SER A 98 10.63 -9.96 0.80
CA SER A 98 11.38 -10.06 2.04
C SER A 98 12.32 -11.26 2.06
N GLU A 99 11.87 -12.43 1.60
CA GLU A 99 12.70 -13.62 1.46
C GLU A 99 13.87 -13.39 0.51
N THR A 100 13.61 -12.74 -0.62
CA THR A 100 14.65 -12.37 -1.60
C THR A 100 15.67 -11.42 -0.98
N MET A 101 15.20 -10.36 -0.30
CA MET A 101 16.08 -9.41 0.39
C MET A 101 16.95 -10.07 1.46
N ILE A 102 16.39 -10.99 2.25
CA ILE A 102 17.14 -11.72 3.28
C ILE A 102 18.21 -12.60 2.63
N ASN A 103 17.87 -13.30 1.53
CA ASN A 103 18.82 -14.13 0.81
C ASN A 103 19.99 -13.29 0.25
N ASP A 104 19.68 -12.18 -0.42
CA ASP A 104 20.68 -11.25 -0.94
C ASP A 104 21.59 -10.70 0.17
N ALA A 105 21.00 -10.34 1.32
CA ALA A 105 21.76 -9.87 2.47
C ALA A 105 22.68 -10.97 3.04
N MET A 106 22.19 -12.22 3.13
CA MET A 106 22.99 -13.36 3.56
C MET A 106 24.16 -13.62 2.61
N MET A 107 23.92 -13.62 1.29
CA MET A 107 24.98 -13.82 0.29
C MET A 107 26.04 -12.72 0.38
N LYS A 108 25.63 -11.45 0.51
CA LYS A 108 26.55 -10.32 0.71
C LYS A 108 27.35 -10.46 2.00
N SER A 109 26.70 -10.86 3.09
CA SER A 109 27.37 -11.07 4.38
C SER A 109 28.42 -12.17 4.29
N GLN A 110 28.11 -13.29 3.65
CA GLN A 110 29.06 -14.37 3.43
C GLN A 110 30.24 -13.92 2.57
N HIS A 111 29.97 -13.16 1.51
CA HIS A 111 31.00 -12.63 0.63
C HIS A 111 31.97 -11.71 1.38
N ILE A 112 31.45 -10.77 2.18
CA ILE A 112 32.27 -9.86 3.00
C ILE A 112 33.08 -10.63 4.04
N ALA A 113 32.49 -11.65 4.68
CA ALA A 113 33.19 -12.49 5.64
C ALA A 113 34.38 -13.22 4.99
N MET A 114 34.18 -13.77 3.79
CA MET A 114 35.23 -14.44 3.02
C MET A 114 36.34 -13.46 2.61
N GLN A 115 35.99 -12.27 2.12
CA GLN A 115 36.96 -11.21 1.79
C GLN A 115 37.76 -10.77 3.02
N THR A 116 37.10 -10.66 4.17
CA THR A 116 37.75 -10.28 5.43
C THR A 116 38.78 -11.32 5.86
N GLU A 117 38.46 -12.61 5.74
CA GLU A 117 39.41 -13.67 6.08
C GLU A 117 40.61 -13.70 5.12
N GLU A 118 40.37 -13.48 3.83
CA GLU A 118 41.44 -13.39 2.84
C GLU A 118 42.38 -12.20 3.13
N ILE A 119 41.84 -11.02 3.46
CA ILE A 119 42.64 -9.84 3.84
C ILE A 119 43.46 -10.11 5.11
N LYS A 120 42.90 -10.80 6.11
CA LYS A 120 43.63 -11.21 7.32
C LYS A 120 44.80 -12.12 6.98
N LYS A 121 44.59 -13.10 6.09
CA LYS A 121 45.64 -14.01 5.63
C LYS A 121 46.75 -13.25 4.90
N GLN A 122 46.39 -12.36 3.97
CA GLN A 122 47.34 -11.51 3.26
C GLN A 122 48.13 -10.61 4.22
N SER A 123 47.47 -10.03 5.22
CA SER A 123 48.11 -9.21 6.25
C SER A 123 49.14 -10.00 7.07
N LYS A 124 48.83 -11.25 7.44
CA LYS A 124 49.78 -12.15 8.13
C LYS A 124 51.00 -12.45 7.27
N VAL A 125 50.79 -12.77 5.99
CA VAL A 125 51.88 -13.03 5.04
C VAL A 125 52.74 -11.79 4.83
N PHE A 126 52.11 -10.63 4.62
CA PHE A 126 52.81 -9.35 4.48
C PHE A 126 53.65 -9.04 5.71
N ARG A 127 53.08 -9.16 6.91
CA ARG A 127 53.82 -8.96 8.18
C ARG A 127 55.02 -9.89 8.29
N ALA A 128 54.87 -11.18 7.96
CA ALA A 128 55.98 -12.13 8.01
C ALA A 128 57.10 -11.79 7.02
N ARG A 129 56.74 -11.41 5.78
CA ARG A 129 57.70 -10.96 4.76
C ARG A 129 58.42 -9.68 5.18
N TYR A 130 57.67 -8.72 5.71
CA TYR A 130 58.22 -7.45 6.17
C TYR A 130 59.18 -7.64 7.34
N LYS A 131 58.84 -8.50 8.31
CA LYS A 131 59.72 -8.87 9.41
C LYS A 131 61.03 -9.47 8.90
N LYS A 132 60.97 -10.43 7.97
CA LYS A 132 62.18 -11.03 7.37
C LYS A 132 63.02 -10.02 6.61
N LEU A 133 62.39 -9.07 5.91
CA LEU A 133 63.11 -8.01 5.23
C LEU A 133 63.89 -7.15 6.23
N ILE A 134 63.26 -6.74 7.34
CA ILE A 134 63.95 -5.96 8.39
C ILE A 134 65.08 -6.78 9.03
N GLU A 135 64.84 -8.06 9.36
CA GLU A 135 65.87 -8.95 9.90
C GLU A 135 67.09 -9.02 8.96
N ALA A 136 66.88 -9.21 7.66
CA ALA A 136 67.97 -9.22 6.69
C ALA A 136 68.72 -7.87 6.57
N GLN A 137 68.01 -6.74 6.68
CA GLN A 137 68.65 -5.41 6.69
C GLN A 137 69.43 -5.16 7.97
N LEU A 138 68.95 -5.66 9.12
CA LEU A 138 69.68 -5.61 10.39
C LEU A 138 70.92 -6.50 10.37
N ASP A 139 70.82 -7.71 9.82
CA ASP A 139 71.96 -8.62 9.67
C ASP A 139 73.06 -7.97 8.81
N LEU A 140 72.70 -7.30 7.71
CA LEU A 140 73.64 -6.55 6.87
C LEU A 140 74.37 -5.44 7.65
N LEU A 141 73.67 -4.71 8.52
CA LEU A 141 74.26 -3.68 9.37
C LEU A 141 75.12 -4.26 10.51
N SER A 142 74.79 -5.47 10.95
CA SER A 142 75.47 -6.16 12.06
C SER A 142 76.68 -6.97 11.60
N THR A 143 76.88 -7.10 10.29
CA THR A 143 78.05 -7.78 9.74
C THR A 143 79.25 -6.86 9.90
N ASN A 144 80.37 -7.42 10.40
CA ASN A 144 81.64 -6.72 10.63
C ASN A 144 82.24 -6.07 9.37
N ASP A 145 81.60 -6.21 8.20
CA ASP A 145 81.93 -5.53 6.95
C ASP A 145 82.07 -4.01 7.15
N TRP A 146 81.30 -3.39 8.05
CA TRP A 146 81.46 -1.98 8.38
C TRP A 146 82.70 -1.70 9.24
N GLU A 147 83.05 -2.61 10.15
CA GLU A 147 84.24 -2.50 10.99
C GLU A 147 85.52 -2.66 10.14
N GLU A 148 85.50 -3.57 9.16
CA GLU A 148 86.57 -3.76 8.17
C GLU A 148 86.67 -2.58 7.18
N LEU A 149 85.53 -2.03 6.71
CA LEU A 149 85.51 -0.80 5.88
C LEU A 149 86.02 0.43 6.64
N LEU A 150 85.76 0.53 7.93
CA LEU A 150 86.23 1.63 8.79
C LEU A 150 87.69 1.43 9.25
N GLU A 151 88.22 0.20 9.25
CA GLU A 151 89.63 -0.07 9.48
C GLU A 151 90.53 0.35 8.30
N TYR A 152 90.00 0.39 7.07
CA TYR A 152 90.73 0.87 5.89
C TYR A 152 91.25 2.32 6.04
N ASP A 153 90.55 3.17 6.79
CA ASP A 153 91.01 4.55 7.08
C ASP A 153 92.22 4.61 8.02
N LYS A 154 92.52 3.55 8.79
CA LYS A 154 93.72 3.51 9.66
C LYS A 154 94.99 3.21 8.86
N ASP A 155 94.93 2.33 7.87
CA ASP A 155 96.11 1.93 7.09
C ASP A 155 96.59 3.05 6.14
N ILE A 156 95.67 3.85 5.57
CA ILE A 156 96.03 5.04 4.79
C ILE A 156 96.79 6.05 5.66
N ASN A 157 96.40 6.21 6.92
CA ASN A 157 97.02 7.16 7.83
C ASN A 157 98.43 6.69 8.28
N VAL A 158 98.63 5.38 8.47
CA VAL A 158 99.95 4.81 8.80
C VAL A 158 100.93 4.94 7.63
N GLU A 159 100.47 4.74 6.39
CA GLU A 159 101.32 4.89 5.21
C GLU A 159 101.65 6.36 4.89
N ALA A 160 100.72 7.28 5.16
CA ALA A 160 100.96 8.72 5.08
C ALA A 160 101.94 9.20 6.16
N GLN A 161 101.81 8.73 7.40
CA GLN A 161 102.70 9.08 8.50
C GLN A 161 104.13 8.56 8.26
N SER A 162 104.29 7.32 7.76
CA SER A 162 105.59 6.75 7.40
C SER A 162 106.29 7.51 6.25
N LYS A 163 105.53 8.01 5.26
CA LYS A 163 106.08 8.86 4.19
C LYS A 163 106.50 10.23 4.74
N VAL A 164 105.73 10.82 5.65
CA VAL A 164 106.09 12.10 6.30
C VAL A 164 107.32 11.94 7.18
N ASP A 165 107.42 10.88 8.00
CA ASP A 165 108.58 10.63 8.86
C ASP A 165 109.86 10.36 8.04
N ASN A 166 109.76 9.70 6.87
CA ASN A 166 110.89 9.51 5.96
C ASN A 166 111.31 10.79 5.22
N ILE A 167 110.40 11.74 5.00
CA ILE A 167 110.73 13.05 4.42
C ILE A 167 111.40 13.93 5.49
N VAL A 168 110.87 13.96 6.72
CA VAL A 168 111.42 14.75 7.83
C VAL A 168 112.84 14.28 8.21
N ASN A 169 113.11 12.97 8.18
CA ASN A 169 114.44 12.44 8.52
C ASN A 169 115.50 12.59 7.40
N ASN A 170 115.10 12.94 6.17
CA ASN A 170 116.05 13.16 5.06
C ASN A 170 116.51 14.62 4.91
N ASP A 171 115.80 15.58 5.52
CA ASP A 171 116.20 16.99 5.50
C ASP A 171 117.25 17.36 6.57
N ASP A 172 117.53 16.48 7.54
CA ASP A 172 118.58 16.67 8.56
C ASP A 172 119.99 16.24 8.11
N ASN A 173 120.17 15.81 6.85
CA ASN A 173 121.47 15.33 6.32
C ASN A 173 122.04 16.17 5.15
N VAL A 174 121.62 17.44 5.02
CA VAL A 174 122.15 18.39 4.00
C VAL A 174 123.02 19.50 4.62
N ASN A 175 123.37 19.43 5.90
CA ASN A 175 124.37 20.33 6.51
C ASN A 175 125.47 19.55 7.25
N ASN A 176 126.39 18.96 6.48
CA ASN A 176 127.84 18.96 6.78
C ASN A 176 128.66 18.68 5.50
#